data_AF-A0A926EQ07-F1
#
_entry.id   AF-A0A926EQ07-F1
#
_cell.length_a   1.000
_cell.length_b   1.000
_cell.length_c   1.000
_cell.angle_alpha   90.00
_cell.angle_beta   90.00
_cell.angle_gamma   90.00
#
_symmetry.space_group_name_H-M   'P 1'
#
loop_
_entity.id
_entity.type
_entity.pdbx_description
1 polymer ?
#
loop_
_entity_poly.entity_id
_entity_poly.type
_entity_poly.pdbx_seq_one_letter_code
_entity_poly.pdbx_strand_id
1 'polypeptide(L)' 'MILHSIVPIDYILPAENTVEYAYKRVNNSYIQGTKSEGKFTVTRLISTDPKMYLDPHYNPGQTLK' A
#
# COMPACT_ATOMS: atom_id res chain seq x y z
N MET A 1 4.68 -23.09 -18.90
CA MET A 1 3.27 -23.17 -19.32
C MET A 1 3.04 -22.04 -20.30
N ILE A 2 2.57 -22.32 -21.52
CA ILE A 2 2.30 -21.30 -22.54
C ILE A 2 0.80 -20.99 -22.47
N LEU A 3 0.45 -19.73 -22.21
CA LEU A 3 -0.94 -19.27 -22.19
C LEU A 3 -1.31 -18.77 -23.59
N HIS A 4 -2.23 -19.48 -24.25
CA HIS A 4 -2.82 -19.03 -25.52
C HIS A 4 -4.11 -18.27 -25.21
N SER A 5 -4.11 -16.96 -25.43
CA SER A 5 -5.25 -16.08 -25.17
C SER A 5 -5.47 -15.13 -26.34
N ILE A 6 -6.74 -14.78 -26.59
CA ILE A 6 -7.11 -13.71 -27.52
C ILE A 6 -6.92 -12.32 -26.92
N VAL A 7 -6.82 -12.23 -25.59
CA VAL A 7 -6.59 -10.99 -24.85
C VAL A 7 -5.07 -10.78 -24.73
N PRO A 8 -4.53 -9.58 -25.04
CA PRO A 8 -3.09 -9.35 -24.95
C PRO A 8 -2.58 -9.62 -23.54
N ILE A 9 -1.39 -10.21 -23.47
CA ILE A 9 -0.83 -10.74 -22.21
C ILE A 9 -0.66 -9.66 -21.14
N ASP A 10 -0.39 -8.41 -21.54
CA ASP A 10 -0.22 -7.24 -20.66
C ASP A 10 -1.50 -6.86 -19.90
N TYR A 11 -2.68 -7.31 -20.36
CA TYR A 11 -3.95 -7.11 -19.66
C TYR A 11 -4.26 -8.24 -18.66
N ILE A 12 -3.58 -9.38 -18.79
CA ILE A 12 -3.79 -10.57 -17.96
C ILE A 12 -2.75 -10.61 -16.85
N LEU A 13 -1.50 -10.30 -17.19
CA LEU A 13 -0.42 -10.24 -16.23
C LEU A 13 -0.47 -8.90 -15.48
N PRO A 14 -0.34 -8.92 -14.13
CA PRO A 14 -0.24 -7.69 -13.38
C PRO A 14 1.00 -6.92 -13.86
N ALA A 15 0.83 -5.63 -14.13
CA ALA A 15 1.94 -4.77 -14.51
C ALA A 15 3.08 -4.86 -13.47
N GLU A 16 4.33 -4.92 -13.93
CA GLU A 16 5.56 -4.99 -13.11
C GLU A 16 5.81 -3.75 -12.22
N ASN A 17 4.80 -2.91 -11.98
CA ASN A 17 4.85 -1.94 -10.91
C ASN A 17 4.53 -2.65 -9.59
N THR A 18 5.45 -3.51 -9.14
CA THR A 18 5.49 -3.92 -7.73
C THR A 18 5.87 -2.68 -6.93
N VAL A 19 4.87 -1.87 -6.59
CA VAL A 19 4.99 -0.83 -5.59
C VAL A 19 5.48 -1.52 -4.32
N GLU A 20 6.73 -1.28 -3.92
CA GLU A 20 7.27 -1.86 -2.70
C GLU A 20 6.55 -1.26 -1.51
N TYR A 21 5.63 -2.06 -0.95
CA TYR A 21 4.94 -1.70 0.27
C TYR A 21 5.84 -1.95 1.47
N ALA A 22 5.98 -0.92 2.31
CA ALA A 22 6.56 -1.03 3.63
C ALA A 22 5.44 -0.97 4.68
N TYR A 23 5.68 -1.65 5.81
CA TYR A 23 4.76 -1.68 6.93
C TYR A 23 5.41 -1.06 8.17
N LYS A 24 4.73 -0.11 8.79
CA LYS A 24 5.13 0.49 10.08
C LYS A 24 4.12 0.05 11.14
N ARG A 25 4.59 -0.60 12.20
CA ARG A 25 3.74 -0.95 13.35
C ARG A 25 3.55 0.28 14.22
N VAL A 26 2.31 0.58 14.59
CA VAL A 26 1.95 1.65 15.52
C VAL A 26 0.91 1.10 16.48
N ASN A 27 1.23 1.07 17.77
CA ASN A 27 0.41 0.42 18.80
C ASN A 27 0.08 -1.05 18.42
N ASN A 28 -1.21 -1.38 18.39
CA ASN A 28 -1.75 -2.68 17.99
C ASN A 28 -2.24 -2.69 16.52
N SER A 29 -1.68 -1.82 15.69
CA SER A 29 -2.10 -1.58 14.31
C SER A 29 -0.89 -1.54 13.36
N TYR A 30 -1.18 -1.61 12.07
CA TYR A 30 -0.18 -1.50 11.01
C TYR A 30 -0.55 -0.40 10.02
N ILE A 31 0.46 0.33 9.59
CA ILE A 31 0.34 1.31 8.52
C ILE A 31 1.11 0.77 7.33
N GLN A 32 0.41 0.53 6.24
CA GLN A 32 0.98 0.20 4.95
C GLN A 32 1.26 1.50 4.21
N GLY A 33 2.43 1.61 3.61
CA GLY A 33 2.82 2.77 2.83
C GLY A 33 3.89 2.45 1.82
N THR A 34 4.22 3.44 1.00
CA THR A 34 5.31 3.37 0.03
C THR A 34 6.49 4.16 0.55
N LYS A 35 7.70 3.65 0.32
CA LYS A 35 8.94 4.42 0.56
C LYS A 35 9.43 4.97 -0.75
N SER A 36 9.47 6.29 -0.87
CA SER A 36 10.11 6.97 -2.00
C SER A 36 10.90 8.15 -1.47
N GLU A 37 12.12 8.35 -1.98
CA GLU A 37 12.99 9.49 -1.61
C GLU A 37 13.19 9.65 -0.09
N GLY A 38 13.23 8.55 0.65
CA GLY A 38 13.38 8.54 2.12
C GLY A 38 12.12 8.93 2.91
N LYS A 39 10.98 9.17 2.24
CA LYS A 39 9.70 9.50 2.86
C LYS A 39 8.79 8.28 2.86
N PHE A 40 8.09 8.05 3.97
CA PHE A 40 7.06 7.02 4.07
C PHE A 40 5.69 7.65 3.84
N THR A 41 5.04 7.32 2.73
CA THR A 41 3.70 7.82 2.40
C THR A 41 2.66 6.76 2.71
N VAL A 42 1.67 7.10 3.53
CA VAL A 42 0.61 6.19 3.94
C VAL A 42 -0.25 5.81 2.73
N THR A 43 -0.40 4.51 2.49
CA THR A 43 -1.36 3.98 1.51
C THR A 43 -2.62 3.48 2.21
N ARG A 44 -2.46 2.84 3.38
CA ARG A 44 -3.58 2.25 4.13
C ARG A 44 -3.25 2.09 5.61
N LEU A 45 -4.25 2.33 6.46
CA LEU A 45 -4.25 1.93 7.87
C LEU A 45 -4.95 0.56 8.02
N ILE A 46 -4.33 -0.33 8.79
CA ILE A 46 -4.86 -1.65 9.18
C ILE A 46 -4.95 -1.65 10.72
N SER A 47 -6.14 -1.36 11.22
CA SER A 47 -6.42 -1.30 12.67
C SER A 47 -7.78 -1.91 13.00
N THR A 48 -7.88 -2.46 14.20
CA THR A 48 -9.16 -2.84 14.84
C THR A 48 -9.73 -1.73 15.74
N ASP A 49 -8.99 -0.64 15.97
CA ASP A 49 -9.46 0.53 16.71
C ASP A 49 -10.06 1.58 15.74
N PRO A 50 -11.39 1.82 15.77
CA PRO A 50 -12.03 2.80 14.91
C PRO A 50 -11.49 4.23 15.08
N LYS A 51 -11.01 4.58 16.29
CA LYS A 51 -10.50 5.94 16.57
C LYS A 51 -9.29 6.28 15.70
N MET A 52 -8.48 5.28 15.34
CA MET A 52 -7.32 5.50 14.48
C MET A 52 -7.71 5.88 13.04
N TYR A 53 -8.85 5.42 12.53
CA TYR A 53 -9.32 5.84 11.20
C TYR A 53 -9.87 7.27 11.18
N LEU A 54 -10.14 7.85 12.35
CA LEU A 54 -10.57 9.24 12.49
C LEU A 54 -9.39 10.21 12.68
N ASP A 55 -8.18 9.68 12.92
CA ASP A 55 -6.97 10.49 13.06
C ASP A 55 -6.41 10.85 11.68
N PRO A 56 -6.37 12.15 11.30
CA PRO A 56 -5.91 12.58 10.00
C PRO A 56 -4.48 12.16 9.65
N HIS A 57 -3.62 11.88 10.64
CA HIS A 57 -2.23 11.48 10.42
C HIS A 57 -2.09 10.13 9.70
N TYR A 58 -3.10 9.26 9.79
CA TYR A 58 -3.10 7.94 9.15
C TYR A 58 -3.91 7.90 7.86
N ASN A 59 -4.38 9.06 7.39
CA ASN A 59 -5.09 9.14 6.12
C ASN A 59 -4.15 8.78 4.96
N PRO A 60 -4.65 8.08 3.92
CA PRO A 60 -3.90 7.85 2.71
C PRO A 60 -3.35 9.15 2.12
N GLY A 61 -2.10 9.12 1.66
CA GLY A 61 -1.36 10.27 1.12
C GLY A 61 -0.57 11.07 2.16
N GLN A 62 -0.79 10.85 3.47
CA GLN A 62 0.02 11.51 4.49
C GLN A 62 1.45 10.98 4.50
N THR A 63 2.41 11.86 4.77
CA THR A 63 3.81 11.47 4.94
C THR A 63 4.16 11.35 6.41
N LEU A 64 4.60 10.17 6.83
CA LEU A 64 5.13 9.94 8.17
C LEU A 64 6.65 10.11 8.15
N LYS A 65 7.17 10.83 9.15
CA LYS A 65 8.61 10.88 9.44
C LYS A 65 9.06 9.62 10.18
#